data_AF-A0A0D3LI86-F1
#
_entry.id   AF-A0A0D3LI86-F1
#
_cell.length_a   1.000
_cell.length_b   1.000
_cell.length_c   1.000
_cell.angle_alpha   90.00
_cell.angle_beta   90.00
_cell.angle_gamma   90.00
#
_symmetry.space_group_name_H-M   'P 1'
#
loop_
_entity.id
_entity.type
_entity.pdbx_description
1 polymer ?
#
loop_
_entity_poly.entity_id
_entity_poly.type
_entity_poly.pdbx_seq_one_letter_code
_entity_poly.pdbx_strand_id
1 'polypeptide(L)'
;MRNKYIGGVLSAVLLITAEGCSTNRDETDDGVVLDITSIAHKRPQEVKNLLGDPSKAYWQKSMNKRMYVQIYQPHQIEIYFPDSTQATEVVVHEPGTIPYSAEALKFFKLDVKPPSEIIPNTALKWKNYPGIQYISMLATDIQADSVITFRIYFNLKK
;
A
#
# COMPACT_ATOMS: atom_id res chain seq x y z
N MET A 1 -20.50 -26.93 25.21
CA MET A 1 -19.24 -27.55 24.72
C MET A 1 -19.10 -27.30 23.23
N ARG A 2 -17.87 -26.98 22.81
CA ARG A 2 -17.30 -26.94 21.44
C ARG A 2 -17.56 -25.69 20.57
N ASN A 3 -16.65 -24.74 20.80
CA ASN A 3 -15.91 -23.96 19.79
C ASN A 3 -15.94 -24.52 18.36
N LYS A 4 -16.12 -23.62 17.39
CA LYS A 4 -15.40 -23.66 16.11
C LYS A 4 -14.85 -22.27 15.81
N TYR A 5 -13.58 -22.09 16.16
CA TYR A 5 -12.71 -21.10 15.54
C TYR A 5 -12.57 -21.45 14.06
N ILE A 6 -12.83 -20.49 13.18
CA ILE A 6 -12.42 -20.56 11.77
C ILE A 6 -11.45 -19.41 11.53
N GLY A 7 -10.19 -19.79 11.36
CA GLY A 7 -9.18 -19.15 10.52
C GLY A 7 -9.07 -17.64 10.59
N GLY A 8 -8.14 -17.16 11.42
CA GLY A 8 -7.62 -15.80 11.34
C GLY A 8 -6.97 -15.56 9.97
N VAL A 9 -7.61 -14.71 9.16
CA VAL A 9 -6.99 -14.07 8.01
C VAL A 9 -6.39 -12.77 8.53
N LEU A 10 -5.07 -12.61 8.40
CA LEU A 10 -4.39 -11.32 8.57
C LEU A 10 -4.85 -10.40 7.42
N SER A 11 -6.00 -9.75 7.57
CA SER A 11 -6.36 -8.58 6.74
C SER A 11 -5.53 -7.40 7.17
N ALA A 12 -5.37 -6.39 6.29
CA ALA A 12 -4.57 -5.16 6.33
C ALA A 12 -5.41 -3.86 6.23
N VAL A 13 -5.40 -2.88 7.16
CA VAL A 13 -6.34 -1.70 7.22
C VAL A 13 -5.67 -0.33 7.40
N LEU A 14 -5.52 0.45 6.32
CA LEU A 14 -4.93 1.80 6.38
C LEU A 14 -6.00 2.86 6.65
N LEU A 15 -5.69 3.81 7.54
CA LEU A 15 -6.52 4.98 7.89
C LEU A 15 -5.69 6.23 7.61
N ILE A 16 -6.22 7.17 6.82
CA ILE A 16 -5.63 8.48 6.55
C ILE A 16 -6.66 9.52 6.96
N THR A 17 -6.31 10.41 7.89
CA THR A 17 -7.16 11.50 8.37
C THR A 17 -6.83 12.80 7.63
N ALA A 18 -7.84 13.52 7.14
CA ALA A 18 -7.68 14.89 6.66
C ALA A 18 -8.11 15.88 7.76
N GLU A 19 -7.19 16.73 8.20
CA GLU A 19 -7.52 17.81 9.14
C GLU A 19 -8.30 18.92 8.42
N GLY A 20 -9.54 19.13 8.85
CA GLY A 20 -10.39 20.25 8.46
C GLY A 20 -11.47 20.47 9.51
N CYS A 21 -11.20 21.36 10.46
CA CYS A 21 -12.05 21.61 11.63
C CYS A 21 -13.39 22.29 11.24
N SER A 22 -14.51 21.60 11.42
CA SER A 22 -15.80 22.21 11.76
C SER A 22 -16.73 21.18 12.39
N THR A 23 -17.19 21.53 13.58
CA THR A 23 -18.05 20.82 14.52
C THR A 23 -19.29 20.17 13.90
N ASN A 24 -19.62 18.97 14.42
CA ASN A 24 -20.86 18.20 14.27
C ASN A 24 -20.94 17.28 13.03
N ARG A 25 -20.33 16.11 13.13
CA ARG A 25 -20.99 14.81 12.95
C ARG A 25 -20.06 13.67 13.38
N ASP A 26 -20.49 12.96 14.43
CA ASP A 26 -20.11 11.58 14.69
C ASP A 26 -20.67 10.68 13.58
N GLU A 27 -20.07 10.73 12.40
CA GLU A 27 -20.18 9.69 11.38
C GLU A 27 -18.75 9.22 11.12
N THR A 28 -18.54 7.94 11.38
CA THR A 28 -17.28 7.23 11.21
C THR A 28 -16.65 7.58 9.86
N ASP A 29 -15.50 8.24 9.91
CA ASP A 29 -14.63 8.45 8.76
C ASP A 29 -14.14 7.07 8.30
N ASP A 30 -14.94 6.42 7.46
CA ASP A 30 -14.75 5.04 6.99
C ASP A 30 -13.55 5.01 6.02
N GLY A 31 -12.35 5.03 6.61
CA GLY A 31 -11.09 4.85 5.88
C GLY A 31 -11.14 3.59 5.03
N VAL A 32 -10.75 3.71 3.75
CA VAL A 32 -10.73 2.57 2.84
C VAL A 32 -9.63 1.59 3.25
N VAL A 33 -10.08 0.43 3.71
CA VAL A 33 -9.26 -0.74 4.03
C VAL A 33 -8.81 -1.41 2.73
N LEU A 34 -7.56 -1.20 2.32
CA LEU A 34 -7.01 -1.92 1.17
C LEU A 34 -6.14 -3.11 1.61
N ASP A 35 -6.68 -4.31 1.44
CA ASP A 35 -5.89 -5.53 1.55
C ASP A 35 -5.00 -5.70 0.32
N ILE A 36 -3.75 -5.23 0.42
CA ILE A 36 -2.75 -5.33 -0.64
C ILE A 36 -2.50 -6.79 -1.05
N THR A 37 -2.62 -7.75 -0.13
CA THR A 37 -2.40 -9.16 -0.46
C THR A 37 -3.50 -9.70 -1.36
N SER A 38 -4.69 -9.12 -1.32
CA SER A 38 -5.78 -9.45 -2.24
C SER A 38 -5.48 -9.04 -3.69
N ILE A 39 -4.53 -8.14 -3.93
CA ILE A 39 -4.12 -7.69 -5.28
C ILE A 39 -3.08 -8.63 -5.89
N ALA A 40 -2.38 -9.42 -5.08
CA ALA A 40 -1.35 -10.36 -5.54
C ALA A 40 -1.88 -11.31 -6.63
N HIS A 41 -1.09 -11.51 -7.68
CA HIS A 41 -1.37 -12.39 -8.83
C HIS A 41 -2.61 -12.03 -9.68
N LYS A 42 -3.29 -10.90 -9.41
CA LYS A 42 -4.45 -10.45 -10.18
C LYS A 42 -4.04 -9.73 -11.46
N ARG A 43 -4.81 -9.96 -12.52
CA ARG A 43 -4.71 -9.24 -13.80
C ARG A 43 -5.37 -7.87 -13.70
N PRO A 44 -5.08 -6.94 -14.63
CA PRO A 44 -5.63 -5.58 -14.58
C PRO A 44 -7.17 -5.51 -14.49
N GLN A 45 -7.88 -6.41 -15.18
CA GLN A 45 -9.34 -6.46 -15.14
C GLN A 45 -9.88 -6.97 -13.79
N GLU A 46 -9.19 -7.91 -13.16
CA GLU A 46 -9.58 -8.43 -11.85
C GLU A 46 -9.38 -7.39 -10.76
N VAL A 47 -8.31 -6.60 -10.86
CA VAL A 47 -8.08 -5.46 -9.96
C VAL A 47 -9.14 -4.38 -10.15
N LYS A 48 -9.50 -4.07 -11.41
CA LYS A 48 -10.64 -3.18 -11.71
C LYS A 48 -11.95 -3.69 -11.08
N ASN A 49 -12.21 -4.99 -11.10
CA ASN A 49 -13.41 -5.55 -10.47
C ASN A 49 -13.40 -5.41 -8.93
N LEU A 50 -12.23 -5.28 -8.31
CA LEU A 50 -12.10 -5.08 -6.86
C LEU A 50 -12.19 -3.61 -6.45
N LEU A 51 -11.54 -2.72 -7.21
CA LEU A 51 -11.32 -1.33 -6.82
C LEU A 51 -12.15 -0.33 -7.64
N GLY A 52 -12.93 -0.81 -8.61
CA GLY A 52 -13.63 0.04 -9.57
C GLY A 52 -12.74 0.48 -10.72
N ASP A 53 -13.15 1.53 -11.43
CA ASP A 53 -12.40 2.06 -12.56
C ASP A 53 -11.16 2.84 -12.11
N PRO A 54 -9.98 2.63 -12.74
CA PRO A 54 -8.82 3.45 -12.46
C PRO A 54 -9.04 4.87 -12.95
N SER A 55 -8.61 5.86 -12.17
CA SER A 55 -8.62 7.27 -12.56
C SER A 55 -7.75 7.53 -13.79
N LYS A 56 -6.67 6.75 -13.94
CA LYS A 56 -5.80 6.78 -15.10
C LYS A 56 -5.21 5.39 -15.34
N ALA A 57 -5.07 5.00 -16.60
CA ALA A 57 -4.30 3.82 -16.97
C ALA A 57 -3.46 4.09 -18.20
N TYR A 58 -2.22 3.63 -18.21
CA TYR A 58 -1.27 3.87 -19.30
C TYR A 58 -0.17 2.83 -19.35
N TRP A 59 0.55 2.82 -20.48
CA TRP A 59 1.75 2.03 -20.65
C TRP A 59 2.98 2.91 -20.41
N GLN A 60 3.96 2.38 -19.67
CA GLN A 60 5.28 2.98 -19.55
C GLN A 60 6.38 1.95 -19.81
N LYS A 61 7.58 2.43 -20.14
CA LYS A 61 8.77 1.61 -20.33
C LYS A 61 9.73 1.87 -19.18
N SER A 62 10.11 0.82 -18.44
CA SER A 62 11.14 0.89 -17.39
C SER A 62 12.13 -0.25 -17.57
N MET A 63 13.43 0.06 -17.59
CA MET A 63 14.53 -0.91 -17.77
C MET A 63 14.24 -2.00 -18.81
N ASN A 64 13.85 -1.58 -20.03
CA ASN A 64 13.47 -2.46 -21.16
C ASN A 64 12.22 -3.34 -20.98
N LYS A 65 11.49 -3.20 -19.88
CA LYS A 65 10.19 -3.87 -19.67
C LYS A 65 9.06 -2.90 -19.95
N ARG A 66 8.01 -3.40 -20.60
CA ARG A 66 6.76 -2.66 -20.78
C ARG A 66 5.90 -2.92 -19.55
N MET A 67 5.47 -1.87 -18.88
CA MET A 67 4.61 -1.97 -17.70
C MET A 67 3.31 -1.27 -17.99
N TYR A 68 2.20 -1.98 -17.80
CA TYR A 68 0.89 -1.37 -17.73
C TYR A 68 0.67 -0.88 -16.30
N VAL A 69 0.18 0.34 -16.17
CA VAL A 69 0.01 1.01 -14.88
C VAL A 69 -1.43 1.43 -14.75
N GLN A 70 -2.01 1.21 -13.58
CA GLN A 70 -3.32 1.74 -13.19
C GLN A 70 -3.16 2.61 -11.94
N ILE A 71 -3.70 3.82 -11.98
CA ILE A 71 -3.75 4.76 -10.85
C ILE A 71 -5.19 4.82 -10.35
N TYR A 72 -5.36 4.63 -9.05
CA TYR A 72 -6.63 4.77 -8.35
C TYR A 72 -6.51 5.93 -7.36
N GLN A 73 -6.76 7.14 -7.86
CA GLN A 73 -6.52 8.39 -7.12
C GLN A 73 -7.35 8.53 -5.83
N PRO A 74 -8.62 8.07 -5.77
CA PRO A 74 -9.39 8.05 -4.51
C PRO A 74 -8.74 7.22 -3.40
N HIS A 75 -7.85 6.29 -3.76
CA HIS A 75 -7.12 5.43 -2.82
C HIS A 75 -5.63 5.81 -2.72
N GLN A 76 -5.18 6.83 -3.46
CA GLN A 76 -3.78 7.23 -3.57
C GLN A 76 -2.83 6.05 -3.90
N ILE A 77 -3.29 5.08 -4.71
CA ILE A 77 -2.48 3.93 -5.11
C ILE A 77 -2.17 3.90 -6.59
N GLU A 78 -1.03 3.30 -6.90
CA GLU A 78 -0.58 2.97 -8.25
C GLU A 78 -0.19 1.49 -8.31
N ILE A 79 -0.69 0.77 -9.32
CA ILE A 79 -0.47 -0.67 -9.47
C ILE A 79 0.22 -0.96 -10.80
N TYR A 80 1.25 -1.79 -10.74
CA TYR A 80 2.14 -2.10 -11.85
C TYR A 80 1.93 -3.53 -12.33
N PHE A 81 1.71 -3.67 -13.64
CA PHE A 81 1.47 -4.93 -14.33
C PHE A 81 2.48 -5.10 -15.47
N PRO A 82 3.62 -5.78 -15.24
CA PRO A 82 4.57 -6.11 -16.29
C PRO A 82 3.90 -6.93 -17.40
N ASP A 83 4.05 -6.44 -18.64
CA ASP A 83 3.45 -7.04 -19.84
C ASP A 83 1.94 -7.30 -19.72
N SER A 84 1.22 -6.49 -18.91
CA SER A 84 -0.22 -6.64 -18.61
C SER A 84 -0.64 -7.99 -18.03
N THR A 85 0.29 -8.75 -17.44
CA THR A 85 -0.03 -10.09 -16.93
C THR A 85 -0.64 -10.02 -15.53
N GLN A 86 0.16 -9.74 -14.52
CA GLN A 86 -0.26 -9.75 -13.11
C GLN A 86 0.35 -8.57 -12.37
N ALA A 87 -0.33 -8.11 -11.32
CA ALA A 87 0.20 -7.09 -10.42
C ALA A 87 1.48 -7.60 -9.75
N THR A 88 2.56 -6.84 -9.87
CA THR A 88 3.85 -7.15 -9.23
C THR A 88 4.25 -6.12 -8.18
N GLU A 89 3.68 -4.93 -8.26
CA GLU A 89 3.99 -3.84 -7.34
C GLU A 89 2.76 -2.97 -7.13
N VAL A 90 2.52 -2.61 -5.87
CA VAL A 90 1.54 -1.60 -5.47
C VAL A 90 2.31 -0.50 -4.73
N VAL A 91 2.11 0.73 -5.16
CA VAL A 91 2.69 1.92 -4.53
C VAL A 91 1.57 2.70 -3.87
N VAL A 92 1.72 2.99 -2.59
CA VAL A 92 0.85 3.91 -1.86
C VAL A 92 1.55 5.27 -1.82
N HIS A 93 0.92 6.25 -2.44
CA HIS A 93 1.33 7.65 -2.41
C HIS A 93 0.71 8.34 -1.20
N GLU A 94 1.44 9.30 -0.63
CA GLU A 94 0.94 10.20 0.42
C GLU A 94 0.09 9.48 1.49
N PRO A 95 0.64 8.50 2.22
CA PRO A 95 -0.11 7.72 3.21
C PRO A 95 -0.55 8.53 4.45
N GLY A 96 -0.57 9.87 4.37
CA GLY A 96 -0.88 10.79 5.47
C GLY A 96 0.35 11.19 6.30
N THR A 97 0.09 11.71 7.50
CA THR A 97 1.09 12.16 8.50
C THR A 97 1.74 11.02 9.28
N ILE A 98 1.75 9.82 8.71
CA ILE A 98 2.28 8.64 9.38
C ILE A 98 3.81 8.80 9.53
N PRO A 99 4.39 8.64 10.73
CA PRO A 99 5.82 8.71 10.86
C PRO A 99 6.48 7.55 10.11
N TYR A 100 7.66 7.82 9.58
CA TYR A 100 8.47 6.82 8.91
C TYR A 100 8.98 5.77 9.91
N SER A 101 8.21 4.69 10.11
CA SER A 101 8.52 3.67 11.11
C SER A 101 7.75 2.35 10.90
N ALA A 102 8.03 1.34 11.74
CA ALA A 102 7.34 0.05 11.71
C ALA A 102 5.85 0.16 12.07
N GLU A 103 5.44 1.23 12.75
CA GLU A 103 4.05 1.54 13.08
C GLU A 103 3.19 1.77 11.83
N ALA A 104 3.76 2.27 10.73
CA ALA A 104 3.05 2.41 9.46
C ALA A 104 2.51 1.06 8.95
N LEU A 105 3.20 -0.05 9.25
CA LEU A 105 2.75 -1.39 8.89
C LEU A 105 1.56 -1.89 9.73
N LYS A 106 1.22 -1.25 10.86
CA LYS A 106 0.02 -1.58 11.66
C LYS A 106 -1.26 -1.13 10.97
N PHE A 107 -1.20 -0.02 10.26
CA PHE A 107 -2.21 0.36 9.29
C PHE A 107 -2.18 -0.60 8.08
N PHE A 108 -1.08 -1.28 7.85
CA PHE A 108 -1.03 -2.51 7.07
C PHE A 108 -1.84 -3.67 7.66
N LYS A 109 -2.39 -3.61 8.89
CA LYS A 109 -2.55 -4.77 9.82
C LYS A 109 -1.62 -5.96 9.48
N LEU A 110 -0.37 -5.64 9.13
CA LEU A 110 0.66 -6.61 8.86
C LEU A 110 1.37 -6.86 10.18
N ASP A 111 1.94 -8.05 10.34
CA ASP A 111 2.76 -8.32 11.52
C ASP A 111 3.89 -7.31 11.63
N VAL A 112 3.94 -6.61 12.75
CA VAL A 112 5.00 -5.64 13.02
C VAL A 112 6.28 -6.40 13.32
N LYS A 113 7.17 -6.43 12.35
CA LYS A 113 8.52 -6.99 12.48
C LYS A 113 9.53 -5.84 12.42
N PRO A 114 10.73 -6.00 12.97
CA PRO A 114 11.83 -5.08 12.68
C PRO A 114 12.15 -5.09 11.18
N PRO A 115 12.60 -3.95 10.62
CA PRO A 115 13.07 -3.90 9.24
C PRO A 115 14.22 -4.88 9.05
N SER A 116 14.16 -5.62 7.94
CA SER A 116 15.25 -6.51 7.52
C SER A 116 16.48 -5.73 7.04
N GLU A 117 16.28 -4.48 6.65
CA GLU A 117 17.32 -3.59 6.13
C GLU A 117 16.93 -2.14 6.41
N ILE A 118 17.90 -1.36 6.90
CA ILE A 118 17.76 0.07 7.20
C ILE A 118 18.77 0.81 6.33
N ILE A 119 18.28 1.67 5.46
CA ILE A 119 19.07 2.63 4.69
C ILE A 119 18.91 3.99 5.38
N PRO A 120 19.96 4.48 6.06
CA PRO A 120 19.89 5.72 6.81
C PRO A 120 19.32 6.86 5.97
N ASN A 121 18.37 7.61 6.54
CA ASN A 121 17.75 8.79 5.93
C ASN A 121 16.97 8.54 4.62
N THR A 122 16.75 7.30 4.21
CA THR A 122 16.17 7.03 2.88
C THR A 122 15.14 5.91 2.87
N ALA A 123 15.50 4.70 3.31
CA ALA A 123 14.61 3.54 3.16
C ALA A 123 14.61 2.56 4.35
N LEU A 124 13.43 2.02 4.67
CA LEU A 124 13.24 0.92 5.59
C LEU A 124 12.61 -0.21 4.79
N LYS A 125 13.12 -1.42 4.95
CA LYS A 125 12.67 -2.56 4.15
C LYS A 125 12.39 -3.76 5.03
N TRP A 126 11.24 -4.38 4.81
CA TRP A 126 10.84 -5.63 5.46
C TRP A 126 10.60 -6.72 4.42
N LYS A 127 10.95 -7.97 4.75
CA LYS A 127 10.86 -9.11 3.82
C LYS A 127 9.98 -10.22 4.41
N ASN A 128 9.57 -11.15 3.53
CA ASN A 128 8.97 -12.44 3.90
C ASN A 128 7.60 -12.34 4.60
N TYR A 129 6.69 -11.54 4.04
CA TYR A 129 5.28 -11.56 4.43
C TYR A 129 4.49 -12.56 3.56
N PRO A 130 3.37 -13.12 4.05
CA PRO A 130 2.44 -13.85 3.19
C PRO A 130 1.98 -12.95 2.03
N GLY A 131 1.98 -13.47 0.79
CA GLY A 131 1.62 -12.71 -0.43
C GLY A 131 2.60 -11.61 -0.88
N ILE A 132 3.42 -11.08 0.01
CA ILE A 132 4.33 -9.94 -0.25
C ILE A 132 5.80 -10.40 -0.16
N GLN A 133 6.58 -10.13 -1.21
CA GLN A 133 8.00 -10.43 -1.25
C GLN A 133 8.78 -9.50 -0.29
N TYR A 134 8.54 -8.20 -0.43
CA TYR A 134 9.07 -7.20 0.49
C TYR A 134 8.20 -5.93 0.49
N ILE A 135 8.35 -5.14 1.55
CA ILE A 135 7.77 -3.81 1.71
C ILE A 135 8.91 -2.83 1.89
N SER A 136 8.89 -1.72 1.17
CA SER A 136 9.85 -0.64 1.35
C SER A 136 9.11 0.67 1.63
N MET A 137 9.48 1.35 2.71
CA MET A 137 9.11 2.76 2.91
C MET A 137 10.28 3.60 2.40
N LEU A 138 10.04 4.52 1.48
CA LEU A 138 11.07 5.38 0.88
C LEU A 138 10.69 6.84 1.11
N ALA A 139 11.57 7.60 1.76
CA ALA A 139 11.41 9.05 1.86
C ALA A 139 11.50 9.67 0.45
N THR A 140 10.51 10.47 0.08
CA THR A 140 10.41 11.10 -1.25
C THR A 140 10.64 12.60 -1.24
N ASP A 141 10.42 13.26 -0.10
CA ASP A 141 10.74 14.67 0.09
C ASP A 141 11.27 14.87 1.52
N ILE A 142 12.52 15.32 1.64
CA ILE A 142 13.16 15.66 2.92
C ILE A 142 13.28 17.17 2.93
N GLN A 143 12.21 17.86 3.30
CA GLN A 143 12.30 19.30 3.54
C GLN A 143 12.93 19.56 4.91
N ALA A 144 13.67 20.67 5.03
CA ALA A 144 14.39 21.06 6.24
C ALA A 144 13.47 21.20 7.47
N ASP A 145 12.17 21.40 7.23
CA ASP A 145 11.16 21.67 8.24
C ASP A 145 10.22 20.45 8.44
N SER A 146 10.82 19.39 8.98
CA SER A 146 10.20 18.30 9.79
C SER A 146 9.17 17.35 9.18
N VAL A 147 8.57 17.59 8.01
CA VAL A 147 7.61 16.65 7.40
C VAL A 147 8.28 15.84 6.28
N ILE A 148 8.70 14.62 6.61
CA ILE A 148 9.21 13.66 5.63
C ILE A 148 8.01 13.03 4.92
N THR A 149 7.83 13.33 3.64
CA THR A 149 6.88 12.59 2.79
C THR A 149 7.53 11.28 2.39
N PHE A 150 6.77 10.19 2.41
CA PHE A 150 7.27 8.89 1.99
C PHE A 150 6.26 8.14 1.13
N ARG A 151 6.77 7.21 0.33
CA ARG A 151 5.98 6.23 -0.42
C ARG A 151 6.18 4.86 0.17
N ILE A 152 5.14 4.04 0.13
CA ILE A 152 5.22 2.64 0.54
C ILE A 152 5.09 1.77 -0.70
N TYR A 153 6.10 0.94 -0.93
CA TYR A 153 6.17 0.00 -2.03
C TYR A 153 5.88 -1.40 -1.48
N PHE A 154 4.83 -2.03 -2.00
CA PHE A 154 4.53 -3.43 -1.75
C PHE A 154 4.92 -4.23 -2.99
N ASN A 155 6.01 -4.99 -2.88
CA ASN A 155 6.43 -5.88 -3.94
C ASN A 155 5.80 -7.26 -3.74
N LEU A 156 5.02 -7.71 -4.73
CA LEU A 156 4.17 -8.89 -4.63
C LEU A 156 4.95 -10.14 -5.04
N LYS A 157 4.67 -11.27 -4.37
CA LYS A 157 5.23 -12.56 -4.82
C LYS A 157 4.70 -12.88 -6.22
N LYS A 158 5.54 -13.51 -7.03
CA LYS A 158 5.14 -14.04 -8.34
C LYS A 158 4.46 -15.38 -8.21
#